data_AF-A0A8J8JDF1-F1
#
_entry.id   AF-A0A8J8JDF1-F1
#
_cell.length_a   1.000
_cell.length_b   1.000
_cell.length_c   1.000
_cell.angle_alpha   90.00
_cell.angle_beta   90.00
_cell.angle_gamma   90.00
#
_symmetry.space_group_name_H-M   'P 1'
#
loop_
_entity.id
_entity.type
_entity.pdbx_description
1 polymer ?
#
loop_
_entity_poly.entity_id
_entity_poly.type
_entity_poly.pdbx_seq_one_letter_code
_entity_poly.pdbx_strand_id
1 'polypeptide(L)'
;MLRELFALFFLAVFLFINLSLMLMRAFGSLAGMTWRKVLKLDIPENEKKSLAKLYTPIWIAVGIWAFWKLWGAAWTAALFGFLAFRSGANITKTLVYGLHDQRLIDEHTEDSRLLGIVGTATKLSILLETVFVVAFALAYKAFSVTLSPNGMSANTFILSLWLAGLAFGLLFGWLIARNNRGILLQNAIATIGFFATKKGKAKTDETVVKAKSKMPRLGR
;
A
#
# COMPACT_ATOMS: atom_id res chain seq x y z
N MET A 1 -18.43 -24.87 -10.81
CA MET A 1 -18.16 -25.04 -9.36
C MET A 1 -16.68 -24.97 -8.96
N LEU A 2 -15.76 -25.75 -9.57
CA LEU A 2 -14.33 -25.67 -9.20
C LEU A 2 -13.71 -24.28 -9.47
N ARG A 3 -14.09 -23.65 -10.57
CA ARG A 3 -13.54 -22.34 -10.97
C ARG A 3 -13.98 -21.22 -10.01
N GLU A 4 -15.22 -21.25 -9.54
CA GLU A 4 -15.72 -20.31 -8.53
C GLU A 4 -15.06 -20.53 -7.17
N LEU A 5 -14.82 -21.79 -6.79
CA LEU A 5 -14.09 -22.17 -5.57
C LEU A 5 -12.64 -21.66 -5.58
N PHE A 6 -11.92 -21.81 -6.71
CA PHE A 6 -10.59 -21.25 -6.85
C PHE A 6 -10.61 -19.72 -6.83
N ALA A 7 -11.57 -19.07 -7.49
CA ALA A 7 -11.70 -17.62 -7.46
C ALA A 7 -11.96 -17.10 -6.03
N LEU A 8 -12.82 -17.76 -5.26
CA LEU A 8 -13.06 -17.47 -3.84
C LEU A 8 -11.80 -17.66 -3.00
N PHE A 9 -11.08 -18.77 -3.21
CA PHE A 9 -9.86 -19.06 -2.49
C PHE A 9 -8.77 -18.01 -2.76
N PHE A 10 -8.54 -17.66 -4.03
CA PHE A 10 -7.57 -16.61 -4.39
C PHE A 10 -7.98 -15.24 -3.85
N LEU A 11 -9.26 -14.88 -3.92
CA LEU A 11 -9.77 -13.65 -3.33
C LEU A 11 -9.58 -13.64 -1.81
N ALA A 12 -9.89 -14.75 -1.13
CA ALA A 12 -9.76 -14.87 0.32
C ALA A 12 -8.30 -14.77 0.78
N VAL A 13 -7.39 -15.50 0.13
CA VAL A 13 -5.93 -15.42 0.39
C VAL A 13 -5.43 -13.99 0.13
N PHE A 14 -5.90 -13.38 -0.94
CA PHE A 14 -5.49 -12.02 -1.29
C PHE A 14 -6.01 -10.98 -0.27
N LEU A 15 -7.28 -11.04 0.12
CA LEU A 15 -7.86 -10.21 1.16
C LEU A 15 -7.15 -10.42 2.50
N PHE A 16 -6.81 -11.68 2.81
CA PHE A 16 -6.04 -12.02 4.01
C PHE A 16 -4.66 -11.37 3.99
N ILE A 17 -3.90 -11.49 2.90
CA ILE A 17 -2.59 -10.83 2.74
C ILE A 17 -2.74 -9.32 2.90
N ASN A 18 -3.76 -8.72 2.28
CA ASN A 18 -4.00 -7.28 2.36
C ASN A 18 -4.36 -6.84 3.79
N LEU A 19 -5.19 -7.62 4.48
CA LEU A 19 -5.54 -7.40 5.88
C LEU A 19 -4.32 -7.55 6.79
N SER A 20 -3.51 -8.60 6.60
CA SER A 20 -2.27 -8.80 7.34
C SER A 20 -1.29 -7.65 7.14
N LEU A 21 -1.18 -7.11 5.92
CA LEU A 21 -0.30 -5.98 5.62
C LEU A 21 -0.85 -4.65 6.14
N MET A 22 -2.17 -4.46 6.12
CA MET A 22 -2.83 -3.34 6.79
C MET A 22 -2.61 -3.40 8.30
N LEU A 23 -2.75 -4.57 8.91
CA LEU A 23 -2.44 -4.81 10.32
C LEU A 23 -0.96 -4.56 10.61
N MET A 24 -0.03 -5.07 9.79
CA MET A 24 1.40 -4.79 9.94
C MET A 24 1.71 -3.28 9.86
N ARG A 25 1.06 -2.53 8.97
CA ARG A 25 1.22 -1.07 8.91
C ARG A 25 0.63 -0.37 10.13
N ALA A 26 -0.51 -0.84 10.65
CA ALA A 26 -1.13 -0.32 11.86
C ALA A 26 -0.28 -0.61 13.11
N PHE A 27 0.18 -1.85 13.29
CA PHE A 27 1.08 -2.24 14.37
C PHE A 27 2.48 -1.64 14.22
N GLY A 28 2.96 -1.44 12.99
CA GLY A 28 4.19 -0.69 12.69
C GLY A 28 4.10 0.77 13.12
N SER A 29 2.91 1.39 13.01
CA SER A 29 2.67 2.74 13.51
C SER A 29 2.64 2.82 15.05
N LEU A 30 2.17 1.76 15.74
CA LEU A 30 2.27 1.63 17.21
C LEU A 30 3.71 1.37 17.68
N ALA A 31 4.49 0.64 16.89
CA ALA A 31 5.94 0.52 17.06
C ALA A 31 6.72 1.81 16.70
N GLY A 32 6.02 2.88 16.30
CA GLY A 32 6.57 4.19 15.92
C GLY A 32 7.42 4.89 16.98
N MET A 33 7.37 4.47 18.25
CA MET A 33 8.34 4.91 19.26
C MET A 33 9.79 4.52 18.96
N THR A 34 10.02 3.58 18.04
CA THR A 34 11.36 3.02 17.79
C THR A 34 12.17 3.83 16.78
N TRP A 35 11.55 4.62 15.88
CA TRP A 35 12.29 5.21 14.76
C TRP A 35 13.07 6.50 15.09
N ARG A 36 12.55 7.37 15.99
CA ARG A 36 13.34 8.48 16.57
C ARG A 36 14.67 8.00 17.13
N LYS A 37 14.70 6.77 17.67
CA LYS A 37 15.90 6.14 18.23
C LYS A 37 16.77 5.41 17.19
N VAL A 38 16.21 4.96 16.06
CA VAL A 38 16.92 4.10 15.10
C VAL A 38 17.57 4.88 13.95
N LEU A 39 16.99 6.00 13.49
CA LEU A 39 17.55 6.73 12.33
C LEU A 39 18.20 8.09 12.63
N LYS A 40 18.10 8.65 13.85
CA LYS A 40 18.65 9.99 14.18
C LYS A 40 18.31 11.10 13.15
N LEU A 41 17.24 10.92 12.37
CA LEU A 41 16.81 11.86 11.35
C LEU A 41 15.50 12.49 11.84
N ASP A 42 15.58 13.76 12.22
CA ASP A 42 14.43 14.61 12.51
C ASP A 42 13.73 14.96 11.19
N ILE A 43 13.09 13.96 10.58
CA ILE A 43 12.24 14.22 9.42
C ILE A 43 10.88 14.69 9.94
N PRO A 44 10.45 15.92 9.59
CA PRO A 44 9.20 16.47 10.11
C PRO A 44 7.99 15.62 9.74
N GLU A 45 7.00 15.58 10.63
CA GLU A 45 5.72 14.90 10.37
C GLU A 45 4.92 15.65 9.30
N ASN A 46 4.04 14.92 8.60
CA ASN A 46 3.11 15.47 7.61
C ASN A 46 2.28 16.63 8.19
N GLU A 47 2.50 17.84 7.67
CA GLU A 47 1.82 19.07 8.11
C GLU A 47 0.31 19.03 7.79
N LYS A 48 -0.07 18.32 6.72
CA LYS A 48 -1.44 18.20 6.21
C LYS A 48 -2.15 16.94 6.70
N LYS A 49 -1.77 16.40 7.86
CA LYS A 49 -2.37 15.19 8.46
C LYS A 49 -3.88 15.28 8.60
N SER A 50 -4.43 16.46 8.91
CA SER A 50 -5.88 16.69 9.00
C SER A 50 -6.56 16.52 7.65
N LEU A 51 -6.01 17.11 6.59
CA LEU A 51 -6.54 16.96 5.23
C LEU A 51 -6.39 15.52 4.73
N ALA A 52 -5.28 14.85 5.07
CA ALA A 52 -5.08 13.44 4.73
C ALA A 52 -6.17 12.52 5.35
N LYS A 53 -6.75 12.88 6.51
CA LYS A 53 -7.87 12.14 7.12
C LYS A 53 -9.15 12.20 6.29
N LEU A 54 -9.34 13.23 5.45
CA LEU A 54 -10.51 13.37 4.58
C LEU A 54 -10.60 12.29 3.49
N TYR A 55 -9.47 11.63 3.17
CA TYR A 55 -9.47 10.51 2.23
C TYR A 55 -10.46 9.41 2.64
N THR A 56 -10.44 9.03 3.93
CA THR A 56 -11.26 7.94 4.45
C THR A 56 -12.77 8.22 4.34
N PRO A 57 -13.32 9.34 4.85
CA PRO A 57 -14.74 9.64 4.70
C PRO A 57 -15.15 9.83 3.24
N ILE A 58 -14.30 10.42 2.38
CA ILE A 58 -14.61 10.55 0.94
C ILE A 58 -14.75 9.16 0.31
N TRP A 59 -13.79 8.27 0.53
CA TRP A 59 -13.89 6.91 0.01
C TRP A 59 -15.10 6.16 0.58
N ILE A 60 -15.37 6.25 1.89
CA ILE A 60 -16.52 5.58 2.51
C ILE A 60 -17.82 6.09 1.88
N ALA A 61 -17.97 7.40 1.71
CA ALA A 61 -19.17 7.99 1.09
C ALA A 61 -19.37 7.51 -0.35
N VAL A 62 -18.32 7.57 -1.18
CA VAL A 62 -18.36 7.08 -2.57
C VAL A 62 -18.61 5.58 -2.62
N GLY A 63 -18.00 4.82 -1.70
CA GLY A 63 -18.16 3.38 -1.59
C GLY A 63 -19.59 2.99 -1.23
N ILE A 64 -20.19 3.61 -0.20
CA ILE A 64 -21.58 3.35 0.22
C ILE A 64 -22.53 3.69 -0.93
N TRP A 65 -22.32 4.82 -1.61
CA TRP A 65 -23.11 5.20 -2.77
C TRP A 65 -23.02 4.16 -3.91
N ALA A 66 -21.81 3.72 -4.25
CA ALA A 66 -21.60 2.71 -5.27
C ALA A 66 -22.21 1.35 -4.89
N PHE A 67 -22.12 0.99 -3.61
CA PHE A 67 -22.70 -0.23 -3.04
C PHE A 67 -24.22 -0.23 -3.19
N TRP A 68 -24.90 0.84 -2.76
CA TRP A 68 -26.36 0.95 -2.92
C TRP A 68 -26.80 0.92 -4.38
N LYS A 69 -26.06 1.59 -5.27
CA LYS A 69 -26.39 1.62 -6.69
C LYS A 69 -26.28 0.24 -7.36
N LEU A 70 -25.39 -0.62 -6.88
CA LEU A 70 -25.15 -1.96 -7.42
C LEU A 70 -25.84 -3.08 -6.63
N TRP A 71 -26.42 -2.78 -5.48
CA TRP A 71 -27.11 -3.74 -4.61
C TRP A 71 -28.21 -4.52 -5.36
N GLY A 72 -28.94 -3.85 -6.24
CA GLY A 72 -30.00 -4.46 -7.06
C GLY A 72 -29.50 -5.30 -8.24
N ALA A 73 -28.22 -5.23 -8.60
CA ALA A 73 -27.67 -5.99 -9.73
C ALA A 73 -27.08 -7.33 -9.29
N ALA A 74 -26.21 -7.29 -8.27
CA ALA A 74 -25.66 -8.46 -7.58
C ALA A 74 -24.93 -8.01 -6.32
N TRP A 75 -25.03 -8.77 -5.24
CA TRP A 75 -24.32 -8.49 -3.98
C TRP A 75 -22.79 -8.43 -4.17
N THR A 76 -22.24 -9.27 -5.05
CA THR A 76 -20.82 -9.24 -5.42
C THR A 76 -20.50 -7.93 -6.12
N ALA A 77 -21.28 -7.52 -7.12
CA ALA A 77 -21.09 -6.25 -7.82
C ALA A 77 -21.11 -5.05 -6.86
N ALA A 78 -21.96 -5.06 -5.83
CA ALA A 78 -21.96 -4.03 -4.78
C ALA A 78 -20.64 -3.98 -4.00
N LEU A 79 -20.09 -5.13 -3.60
CA LEU A 79 -18.77 -5.21 -2.95
C LEU A 79 -17.64 -4.73 -3.87
N PHE A 80 -17.68 -5.11 -5.14
CA PHE A 80 -16.72 -4.62 -6.14
C PHE A 80 -16.85 -3.10 -6.29
N GLY A 81 -18.05 -2.56 -6.51
CA GLY A 81 -18.26 -1.10 -6.56
C GLY A 81 -17.70 -0.37 -5.33
N PHE A 82 -17.93 -0.87 -4.12
CA PHE A 82 -17.41 -0.27 -2.90
C PHE A 82 -15.87 -0.15 -2.87
N LEU A 83 -15.17 -1.14 -3.41
CA LEU A 83 -13.71 -1.23 -3.37
C LEU A 83 -13.01 -0.61 -4.59
N ALA A 84 -13.70 -0.49 -5.73
CA ALA A 84 -13.14 -0.03 -6.99
C ALA A 84 -12.54 1.38 -6.87
N PHE A 85 -13.30 2.32 -6.29
CA PHE A 85 -12.83 3.70 -6.10
C PHE A 85 -11.59 3.77 -5.21
N ARG A 86 -11.58 3.03 -4.08
CA ARG A 86 -10.45 2.97 -3.15
C ARG A 86 -9.17 2.52 -3.83
N SER A 87 -9.28 1.43 -4.59
CA SER A 87 -8.13 0.81 -5.22
C SER A 87 -7.52 1.73 -6.26
N GLY A 88 -8.34 2.32 -7.14
CA GLY A 88 -7.89 3.32 -8.09
C GLY A 88 -7.22 4.49 -7.38
N ALA A 89 -7.87 5.05 -6.36
CA ALA A 89 -7.35 6.21 -5.64
C ALA A 89 -6.05 5.92 -4.86
N ASN A 90 -5.88 4.71 -4.33
CA ASN A 90 -4.65 4.35 -3.62
C ASN A 90 -3.45 4.26 -4.57
N ILE A 91 -3.60 3.72 -5.79
CA ILE A 91 -2.48 3.58 -6.74
C ILE A 91 -1.81 4.92 -7.01
N THR A 92 -2.58 5.90 -7.48
CA THR A 92 -2.05 7.21 -7.86
C THR A 92 -1.64 8.04 -6.64
N LYS A 93 -2.40 7.98 -5.54
CA LYS A 93 -2.00 8.64 -4.29
C LYS A 93 -0.65 8.12 -3.78
N THR A 94 -0.46 6.81 -3.75
CA THR A 94 0.81 6.20 -3.30
C THR A 94 1.96 6.54 -4.23
N LEU A 95 1.72 6.59 -5.55
CA LEU A 95 2.73 7.03 -6.51
C LEU A 95 3.14 8.48 -6.26
N VAL A 96 2.18 9.40 -6.10
CA VAL A 96 2.47 10.81 -5.84
C VAL A 96 3.22 10.98 -4.52
N TYR A 97 2.79 10.29 -3.47
CA TYR A 97 3.47 10.34 -2.18
C TYR A 97 4.89 9.78 -2.24
N GLY A 98 5.10 8.69 -2.97
CA GLY A 98 6.42 8.11 -3.14
C GLY A 98 7.38 9.03 -3.90
N LEU A 99 6.91 9.66 -4.98
CA LEU A 99 7.70 10.65 -5.72
C LEU A 99 8.03 11.88 -4.87
N HIS A 100 7.06 12.36 -4.08
CA HIS A 100 7.26 13.45 -3.13
C HIS A 100 8.32 13.11 -2.09
N ASP A 101 8.16 11.97 -1.39
CA ASP A 101 9.06 11.57 -0.31
C ASP A 101 10.48 11.26 -0.82
N GLN A 102 10.61 10.76 -2.05
CA GLN A 102 11.91 10.60 -2.70
C GLN A 102 12.63 11.95 -2.90
N ARG A 103 11.93 12.94 -3.47
CA ARG A 103 12.49 14.29 -3.68
C ARG A 103 12.87 14.95 -2.35
N LEU A 104 12.00 14.84 -1.35
CA LEU A 104 12.24 15.42 -0.03
C LEU A 104 13.51 14.86 0.62
N ILE A 105 13.74 13.55 0.53
CA ILE A 105 14.94 12.92 1.10
C ILE A 105 16.19 13.28 0.30
N ASP A 106 16.10 13.32 -1.03
CA ASP A 106 17.20 13.73 -1.91
C ASP A 106 17.67 15.16 -1.59
N GLU A 107 16.74 16.07 -1.28
CA GLU A 107 17.03 17.45 -0.87
C GLU A 107 17.65 17.57 0.54
N HIS A 108 17.39 16.63 1.45
CA HIS A 108 17.78 16.73 2.86
C HIS A 108 18.92 15.77 3.26
N THR A 109 19.31 14.82 2.41
CA THR A 109 20.28 13.77 2.77
C THR A 109 20.88 13.10 1.54
N GLU A 110 22.22 12.98 1.50
CA GLU A 110 22.96 12.23 0.47
C GLU A 110 22.99 10.70 0.70
N ASP A 111 22.33 10.20 1.76
CA ASP A 111 22.31 8.77 2.09
C ASP A 111 21.48 7.96 1.09
N SER A 112 22.18 7.38 0.12
CA SER A 112 21.63 6.49 -0.90
C SER A 112 20.83 5.31 -0.33
N ARG A 113 21.08 4.89 0.92
CA ARG A 113 20.33 3.81 1.56
C ARG A 113 18.90 4.22 1.87
N LEU A 114 18.68 5.47 2.30
CA LEU A 114 17.34 5.98 2.63
C LEU A 114 16.51 6.18 1.38
N LEU A 115 17.11 6.73 0.32
CA LEU A 115 16.50 6.81 -1.01
C LEU A 115 16.09 5.41 -1.51
N GLY A 116 16.95 4.41 -1.31
CA GLY A 116 16.66 3.01 -1.62
C GLY A 116 15.49 2.43 -0.81
N ILE A 117 15.39 2.73 0.49
CA ILE A 117 14.28 2.30 1.35
C ILE A 117 12.96 2.91 0.89
N VAL A 118 12.93 4.22 0.62
CA VAL A 118 11.70 4.91 0.17
C VAL A 118 11.27 4.46 -1.22
N GLY A 119 12.22 4.29 -2.14
CA GLY A 119 11.94 3.71 -3.44
C GLY A 119 11.38 2.29 -3.33
N THR A 120 11.93 1.46 -2.45
CA THR A 120 11.44 0.09 -2.22
C THR A 120 10.06 0.09 -1.56
N ALA A 121 9.82 0.98 -0.59
CA ALA A 121 8.53 1.13 0.07
C ALA A 121 7.43 1.55 -0.91
N THR A 122 7.75 2.50 -1.80
CA THR A 122 6.86 2.96 -2.85
C THR A 122 6.56 1.84 -3.85
N LYS A 123 7.61 1.18 -4.38
CA LYS A 123 7.47 0.06 -5.33
C LYS A 123 6.63 -1.07 -4.76
N LEU A 124 6.89 -1.50 -3.51
CA LEU A 124 6.12 -2.57 -2.87
C LEU A 124 4.67 -2.15 -2.59
N SER A 125 4.43 -0.89 -2.25
CA SER A 125 3.07 -0.40 -2.05
C SER A 125 2.28 -0.35 -3.35
N ILE A 126 2.88 0.10 -4.46
CA ILE A 126 2.27 0.08 -5.79
C ILE A 126 2.07 -1.35 -6.28
N LEU A 127 3.06 -2.23 -6.10
CA LEU A 127 2.95 -3.64 -6.47
C LEU A 127 1.76 -4.29 -5.76
N LEU A 128 1.61 -4.04 -4.46
CA LEU A 128 0.50 -4.57 -3.68
C LEU A 128 -0.86 -4.09 -4.19
N GLU A 129 -0.99 -2.81 -4.50
CA GLU A 129 -2.22 -2.25 -5.08
C GLU A 129 -2.46 -2.78 -6.50
N THR A 130 -1.41 -3.06 -7.27
CA THR A 130 -1.53 -3.65 -8.61
C THR A 130 -2.03 -5.09 -8.51
N VAL A 131 -1.47 -5.89 -7.59
CA VAL A 131 -1.96 -7.25 -7.31
C VAL A 131 -3.40 -7.20 -6.81
N PHE A 132 -3.78 -6.18 -6.02
CA PHE A 132 -5.18 -5.93 -5.68
C PHE A 132 -6.04 -5.79 -6.92
N VAL A 133 -5.70 -4.88 -7.83
CA VAL A 133 -6.49 -4.64 -9.04
C VAL A 133 -6.60 -5.91 -9.89
N VAL A 134 -5.52 -6.67 -10.05
CA VAL A 134 -5.55 -7.91 -10.84
C VAL A 134 -6.44 -8.95 -10.18
N ALA A 135 -6.27 -9.22 -8.87
CA ALA A 135 -7.11 -10.15 -8.14
C ALA A 135 -8.58 -9.72 -8.15
N PHE A 136 -8.81 -8.43 -8.01
CA PHE A 136 -10.13 -7.80 -8.04
C PHE A 136 -10.81 -7.93 -9.42
N ALA A 137 -10.09 -7.68 -10.51
CA ALA A 137 -10.60 -7.83 -11.87
C ALA A 137 -10.92 -9.30 -12.20
N LEU A 138 -10.03 -10.23 -11.80
CA LEU A 138 -10.23 -11.67 -12.02
C LEU A 138 -11.43 -12.19 -11.23
N ALA A 139 -11.55 -11.80 -9.96
CA ALA A 139 -12.68 -12.17 -9.12
C ALA A 139 -13.98 -11.59 -9.69
N TYR A 140 -14.01 -10.32 -10.09
CA TYR A 140 -15.19 -9.72 -10.69
C TYR A 140 -15.61 -10.47 -11.96
N LYS A 141 -14.68 -10.75 -12.88
CA LYS A 141 -14.96 -11.53 -14.10
C LYS A 141 -15.50 -12.93 -13.79
N ALA A 142 -15.06 -13.55 -12.70
CA ALA A 142 -15.54 -14.85 -12.26
C ALA A 142 -16.95 -14.81 -11.62
N PHE A 143 -17.34 -13.68 -11.02
CA PHE A 143 -18.64 -13.54 -10.35
C PHE A 143 -19.71 -12.79 -11.18
N SER A 144 -19.36 -11.86 -12.06
CA SER A 144 -20.33 -10.99 -12.74
C SER A 144 -20.77 -11.51 -14.11
N VAL A 145 -19.85 -12.07 -14.89
CA VAL A 145 -20.13 -12.61 -16.24
C VAL A 145 -20.92 -13.92 -16.18
N THR A 146 -20.84 -14.62 -15.06
CA THR A 146 -21.42 -15.96 -14.88
C THR A 146 -22.77 -15.97 -14.15
N LEU A 147 -23.19 -14.86 -13.53
CA LEU A 147 -24.33 -14.84 -12.59
C LEU A 147 -25.45 -13.82 -12.87
N SER A 148 -25.34 -12.89 -13.83
CA SER A 148 -26.43 -11.91 -14.05
C SER A 148 -26.52 -11.33 -15.49
N PRO A 149 -27.74 -11.17 -16.06
CA PRO A 149 -27.97 -10.52 -17.36
C PRO A 149 -27.50 -9.06 -17.43
N ASN A 150 -27.43 -8.37 -16.27
CA ASN A 150 -26.99 -6.97 -16.16
C ASN A 150 -25.47 -6.83 -15.93
N GLY A 151 -24.68 -7.91 -16.08
CA GLY A 151 -23.25 -7.91 -15.80
C GLY A 151 -22.43 -6.88 -16.59
N MET A 152 -22.85 -6.57 -17.83
CA MET A 152 -22.12 -5.62 -18.69
C MET A 152 -22.24 -4.16 -18.23
N SER A 153 -23.42 -3.72 -17.78
CA SER A 153 -23.63 -2.36 -17.28
C SER A 153 -22.97 -2.13 -15.91
N ALA A 154 -23.02 -3.15 -15.03
CA ALA A 154 -22.31 -3.14 -13.76
C ALA A 154 -20.78 -3.08 -13.98
N ASN A 155 -20.25 -3.75 -15.00
CA ASN A 155 -18.81 -3.74 -15.31
C ASN A 155 -18.33 -2.34 -15.71
N THR A 156 -19.05 -1.70 -16.64
CA THR A 156 -18.72 -0.34 -17.09
C THR A 156 -18.79 0.66 -15.95
N PHE A 157 -19.78 0.52 -15.05
CA PHE A 157 -19.90 1.37 -13.88
C PHE A 157 -18.76 1.16 -12.87
N ILE A 158 -18.37 -0.09 -12.59
CA ILE A 158 -17.24 -0.38 -11.69
C ILE A 158 -15.92 0.15 -12.27
N LEU A 159 -15.71 -0.01 -13.58
CA LEU A 159 -14.52 0.50 -14.25
C LEU A 159 -14.46 2.03 -14.25
N SER A 160 -15.59 2.70 -14.50
CA SER A 160 -15.64 4.17 -14.40
C SER A 160 -15.40 4.67 -12.97
N LEU A 161 -15.90 3.93 -11.96
CA LEU A 161 -15.63 4.23 -10.55
C LEU A 161 -14.14 4.08 -10.21
N TRP A 162 -13.48 3.06 -10.76
CA TRP A 162 -12.05 2.84 -10.58
C TRP A 162 -11.21 3.94 -11.25
N LEU A 163 -11.56 4.34 -12.47
CA LEU A 163 -10.92 5.47 -13.17
C LEU A 163 -11.14 6.80 -12.44
N ALA A 164 -12.35 7.04 -11.92
CA ALA A 164 -12.63 8.19 -11.06
C ALA A 164 -11.78 8.14 -9.78
N GLY A 165 -11.60 6.95 -9.22
CA GLY A 165 -10.65 6.69 -8.14
C GLY A 165 -9.24 7.13 -8.50
N LEU A 166 -8.69 6.69 -9.64
CA LEU A 166 -7.35 7.09 -10.09
C LEU A 166 -7.21 8.61 -10.18
N ALA A 167 -8.17 9.29 -10.81
CA ALA A 167 -8.17 10.74 -10.96
C ALA A 167 -8.22 11.42 -9.59
N PHE A 168 -9.11 10.98 -8.70
CA PHE A 168 -9.20 11.48 -7.33
C PHE A 168 -7.90 11.27 -6.55
N GLY A 169 -7.31 10.07 -6.62
CA GLY A 169 -6.06 9.76 -5.92
C GLY A 169 -4.89 10.61 -6.39
N LEU A 170 -4.84 10.92 -7.69
CA LEU A 170 -3.83 11.81 -8.27
C LEU A 170 -4.00 13.24 -7.75
N LEU A 171 -5.21 13.79 -7.86
CA LEU A 171 -5.52 15.16 -7.42
C LEU A 171 -5.35 15.33 -5.92
N PHE A 172 -5.89 14.40 -5.13
CA PHE A 172 -5.79 14.39 -3.68
C PHE A 172 -4.34 14.21 -3.24
N GLY A 173 -3.63 13.25 -3.85
CA GLY A 173 -2.21 13.00 -3.58
C GLY A 173 -1.37 14.25 -3.86
N TRP A 174 -1.59 14.90 -4.99
CA TRP A 174 -0.91 16.12 -5.37
C TRP A 174 -1.23 17.29 -4.43
N LEU A 175 -2.50 17.46 -4.03
CA LEU A 175 -2.92 18.50 -3.10
C LEU A 175 -2.24 18.38 -1.72
N ILE A 176 -2.09 17.14 -1.24
CA ILE A 176 -1.43 16.86 0.04
C ILE A 176 0.10 16.99 -0.09
N ALA A 177 0.68 16.56 -1.21
CA ALA A 177 2.11 16.64 -1.45
C ALA A 177 2.59 18.08 -1.74
N ARG A 178 1.76 18.91 -2.37
CA ARG A 178 2.10 20.31 -2.67
C ARG A 178 2.36 21.07 -1.37
N ASN A 179 3.51 21.73 -1.26
CA ASN A 179 3.89 22.55 -0.10
C ASN A 179 3.88 21.78 1.22
N ASN A 180 4.20 20.49 1.20
CA ASN A 180 4.35 19.68 2.40
C ASN A 180 5.82 19.35 2.59
N ARG A 181 6.33 19.53 3.80
CA ARG A 181 7.74 19.22 4.10
C ARG A 181 7.91 17.90 4.84
N GLY A 182 6.81 17.22 5.18
CA GLY A 182 6.85 15.98 5.93
C GLY A 182 6.71 14.73 5.06
N ILE A 183 7.20 13.60 5.57
CA ILE A 183 7.06 12.29 4.92
C ILE A 183 5.59 11.84 4.92
N LEU A 184 5.10 11.44 3.74
CA LEU A 184 3.72 11.02 3.52
C LEU A 184 3.53 9.50 3.66
N LEU A 185 4.53 8.69 3.28
CA LEU A 185 4.54 7.23 3.36
C LEU A 185 5.26 6.69 4.61
N GLN A 186 5.19 7.42 5.73
CA GLN A 186 5.94 7.14 6.96
C GLN A 186 5.80 5.68 7.42
N ASN A 187 4.58 5.13 7.41
CA ASN A 187 4.31 3.75 7.84
C ASN A 187 4.92 2.70 6.90
N ALA A 188 4.88 2.94 5.58
CA ALA A 188 5.45 2.01 4.60
C ALA A 188 6.99 2.04 4.65
N ILE A 189 7.57 3.22 4.75
CA ILE A 189 9.01 3.44 4.91
C ILE A 189 9.50 2.79 6.21
N ALA A 190 8.78 2.97 7.32
CA ALA A 190 9.14 2.39 8.61
C ALA A 190 9.15 0.85 8.58
N THR A 191 8.15 0.24 7.93
CA THR A 191 8.07 -1.23 7.81
C THR A 191 9.25 -1.77 7.00
N ILE A 192 9.56 -1.14 5.87
CA ILE A 192 10.65 -1.55 4.98
C ILE A 192 12.00 -1.31 5.66
N GLY A 193 12.18 -0.16 6.31
CA GLY A 193 13.35 0.20 7.08
C GLY A 193 13.63 -0.81 8.19
N PHE A 194 12.61 -1.25 8.94
CA PHE A 194 12.76 -2.29 9.96
C PHE A 194 13.32 -3.59 9.38
N PHE A 195 12.77 -4.09 8.27
CA PHE A 195 13.26 -5.31 7.63
C PHE A 195 14.65 -5.14 7.01
N ALA A 196 14.94 -3.97 6.40
CA ALA A 196 16.24 -3.66 5.84
C ALA A 196 17.33 -3.65 6.94
N THR A 197 17.06 -3.02 8.08
CA THR A 197 17.98 -2.98 9.23
C THR A 197 18.17 -4.36 9.86
N LYS A 198 17.10 -5.15 9.99
CA LYS A 198 17.19 -6.54 10.50
C LYS A 198 18.03 -7.42 9.58
N LYS A 199 17.84 -7.30 8.25
CA LYS A 199 18.62 -8.04 7.25
C LYS A 199 20.08 -7.58 7.18
N GLY A 200 20.32 -6.28 7.41
CA GLY A 200 21.66 -5.70 7.55
C GLY A 200 22.39 -6.27 8.76
N LYS A 201 21.77 -6.25 9.95
CA LYS A 201 22.34 -6.86 11.16
C LYS A 201 22.65 -8.35 10.98
N ALA A 202 21.72 -9.11 10.40
CA ALA A 202 21.93 -10.53 10.13
C ALA A 202 23.14 -10.78 9.20
N LYS A 203 23.30 -9.98 8.14
CA LYS A 203 24.48 -10.07 7.27
C LYS A 203 25.78 -9.69 7.97
N THR A 204 25.77 -8.65 8.80
CA THR A 204 26.96 -8.25 9.56
C THR A 204 27.33 -9.31 10.59
N ASP A 205 26.35 -9.89 11.28
CA ASP A 205 26.56 -10.97 12.24
C ASP A 205 27.09 -12.24 11.56
N GLU A 206 26.55 -12.63 10.40
CA GLU A 206 27.10 -13.72 9.59
C GLU A 206 28.53 -13.46 9.14
N THR A 207 28.86 -12.22 8.77
CA THR A 207 30.21 -11.84 8.33
C THR A 207 31.19 -11.83 9.50
N VAL A 208 30.76 -11.38 10.69
CA VAL A 208 31.54 -11.40 11.93
C VAL A 208 31.78 -12.82 12.42
N VAL A 209 30.77 -13.70 12.34
CA VAL A 209 30.90 -15.13 12.68
C VAL A 209 31.87 -15.81 11.71
N LYS A 210 31.78 -15.51 10.40
CA LYS A 210 32.67 -16.05 9.37
C LYS A 210 34.09 -15.51 9.45
N ALA A 211 34.28 -14.30 9.98
CA ALA A 211 35.59 -13.72 10.26
C ALA A 211 36.21 -14.32 11.53
N LYS A 212 35.43 -14.50 12.60
CA LYS A 212 35.89 -15.16 13.84
C LYS A 212 36.23 -16.63 13.63
N SER A 213 35.53 -17.35 12.75
CA SER A 213 35.84 -18.75 12.43
C SER A 213 37.09 -18.94 11.57
N LYS A 214 37.59 -17.87 10.93
CA LYS A 214 38.83 -17.86 10.14
C LYS A 214 40.06 -17.32 10.90
N MET A 215 39.89 -16.83 12.13
CA MET A 215 41.05 -16.44 12.96
C MET A 215 41.75 -17.70 13.48
N PRO A 216 43.08 -17.84 13.29
CA PRO A 216 43.83 -18.94 13.89
C PRO A 216 43.72 -18.81 15.41
N ARG A 217 43.37 -19.91 16.09
CA ARG A 217 43.48 -19.98 17.55
C ARG A 217 44.97 -19.90 17.90
N LEU A 218 45.45 -18.71 18.26
CA LEU A 218 46.74 -18.56 18.93
C LEU A 218 46.64 -19.30 20.26
N GLY A 219 47.36 -20.42 20.33
CA GLY A 219 47.35 -21.36 21.44
C GLY A 219 47.81 -20.73 22.76
N ARG A 220 47.23 -21.23 23.84
CA ARG A 220 47.89 -21.29 25.14
C ARG A 220 48.76 -22.53 25.18
#